data_AF-A0A231H8H2-F1
#
_entry.id   AF-A0A231H8H2-F1
#
_cell.length_a   1.000
_cell.length_b   1.000
_cell.length_c   1.000
_cell.angle_alpha   90.00
_cell.angle_beta   90.00
_cell.angle_gamma   90.00
#
_symmetry.space_group_name_H-M   'P 1'
#
loop_
_entity.id
_entity.type
_entity.pdbx_description
1 polymer ?
#
loop_
_entity_poly.entity_id
_entity_poly.type
_entity_poly.pdbx_seq_one_letter_code
_entity_poly.pdbx_strand_id
1 'polypeptide(L)'
;MLCVGLSALFYAYCYEESDSCAVGTRGAGRAAAAVAVVDFTAIGLSSWLGVLEFFGHPPMKIAGFPIWWAAIDALDVVLGGLIVYLLISRLRGWSTAWFVLVPSIALGAASGIVGWPISTPLNSEWGMPAKYLCALASIALSLACLHFLSRALPKVAETVGEGAGGPAGRAPVADLDAVGS
;
A
#
# COMPACT_ATOMS: atom_id res chain seq x y z
N MET A 1 8.07 10.28 -9.64
CA MET A 1 6.92 11.16 -9.29
C MET A 1 5.61 10.70 -9.94
N LEU A 2 5.59 10.18 -11.18
CA LEU A 2 4.38 9.59 -11.78
C LEU A 2 3.82 8.37 -11.02
N CYS A 3 4.68 7.52 -10.44
CA CYS A 3 4.22 6.36 -9.63
C CYS A 3 3.38 6.78 -8.42
N VAL A 4 3.80 7.82 -7.69
CA VAL A 4 3.11 8.29 -6.47
C VAL A 4 1.69 8.79 -6.75
N GLY A 5 1.49 9.44 -7.91
CA GLY A 5 0.17 9.90 -8.34
C GLY A 5 -0.78 8.76 -8.74
N LEU A 6 -0.25 7.69 -9.36
CA LEU A 6 -1.03 6.48 -9.63
C LEU A 6 -1.38 5.75 -8.33
N SER A 7 -0.46 5.66 -7.37
CA SER A 7 -0.72 5.04 -6.07
C SER A 7 -1.86 5.74 -5.33
N ALA A 8 -1.92 7.08 -5.35
CA ALA A 8 -3.01 7.85 -4.73
C ALA A 8 -4.40 7.57 -5.35
N LEU A 9 -4.49 7.46 -6.68
CA LEU A 9 -5.71 7.05 -7.38
C LEU A 9 -6.08 5.59 -7.07
N PHE A 10 -5.09 4.73 -6.94
CA PHE A 10 -5.28 3.33 -6.57
C PHE A 10 -5.71 3.17 -5.10
N TYR A 11 -5.23 4.03 -4.19
CA TYR A 11 -5.69 4.10 -2.80
C TYR A 11 -7.17 4.48 -2.72
N ALA A 12 -7.61 5.44 -3.55
CA ALA A 12 -9.02 5.82 -3.63
C ALA A 12 -9.90 4.69 -4.20
N TYR A 13 -9.44 4.01 -5.26
CA TYR A 13 -10.12 2.85 -5.85
C TYR A 13 -10.21 1.67 -4.87
N CYS A 14 -9.11 1.33 -4.18
CA CYS A 14 -9.11 0.29 -3.15
C CYS A 14 -9.97 0.67 -1.95
N TYR A 15 -10.08 1.95 -1.59
CA TYR A 15 -10.99 2.41 -0.53
C TYR A 15 -12.46 2.18 -0.91
N GLU A 16 -12.87 2.52 -2.15
CA GLU A 16 -14.22 2.24 -2.65
C GLU A 16 -14.54 0.73 -2.69
N GLU A 17 -13.57 -0.13 -3.01
CA GLU A 17 -13.75 -1.59 -2.95
C GLU A 17 -13.77 -2.14 -1.51
N SER A 18 -13.12 -1.44 -0.56
CA SER A 18 -13.06 -1.83 0.87
C SER A 18 -14.40 -1.68 1.57
N ASP A 19 -15.19 -0.67 1.23
CA ASP A 19 -16.57 -0.50 1.74
C ASP A 19 -17.50 -1.62 1.25
N SER A 20 -17.17 -2.26 0.13
CA SER A 20 -18.00 -3.32 -0.47
C SER A 20 -17.56 -4.75 -0.08
N CYS A 21 -16.37 -4.95 0.48
CA CYS A 21 -15.88 -6.30 0.72
C CYS A 21 -14.91 -6.38 1.90
N ALA A 22 -15.28 -7.21 2.88
CA ALA A 22 -14.33 -7.84 3.78
C ALA A 22 -13.16 -8.38 2.95
N VAL A 23 -11.99 -7.72 3.04
CA VAL A 23 -10.78 -8.13 2.32
C VAL A 23 -10.26 -9.43 2.94
N GLY A 24 -10.90 -10.55 2.57
CA GLY A 24 -10.39 -11.87 2.83
C GLY A 24 -9.09 -12.11 2.05
N THR A 25 -8.40 -13.20 2.34
CA THR A 25 -7.15 -13.61 1.67
C THR A 25 -7.21 -13.57 0.14
N ARG A 26 -8.38 -13.81 -0.46
CA ARG A 26 -8.59 -13.72 -1.93
C ARG A 26 -8.63 -12.29 -2.45
N GLY A 27 -9.17 -11.33 -1.68
CA GLY A 27 -9.20 -9.92 -2.05
C GLY A 27 -7.80 -9.30 -2.04
N ALA A 28 -7.03 -9.58 -0.98
CA ALA A 28 -5.64 -9.14 -0.87
C ALA A 28 -4.76 -9.67 -2.03
N GLY A 29 -4.95 -10.93 -2.43
CA GLY A 29 -4.25 -11.51 -3.58
C GLY A 29 -4.62 -10.84 -4.91
N ARG A 30 -5.89 -10.46 -5.11
CA ARG A 30 -6.34 -9.75 -6.32
C ARG A 30 -5.78 -8.34 -6.39
N ALA A 31 -5.79 -7.60 -5.27
CA ALA A 31 -5.20 -6.28 -5.19
C ALA A 31 -3.69 -6.33 -5.49
N ALA A 32 -2.96 -7.26 -4.87
CA ALA A 32 -1.54 -7.48 -5.15
C ALA A 32 -1.26 -7.80 -6.62
N ALA A 33 -2.08 -8.65 -7.25
CA ALA A 33 -1.95 -8.98 -8.67
C ALA A 33 -2.23 -7.79 -9.59
N ALA A 34 -3.25 -6.98 -9.27
CA ALA A 34 -3.59 -5.79 -10.04
C ALA A 34 -2.45 -4.75 -9.97
N VAL A 35 -1.92 -4.52 -8.78
CA VAL A 35 -0.75 -3.65 -8.56
C VAL A 35 0.44 -4.15 -9.38
N ALA A 36 0.76 -5.45 -9.31
CA ALA A 36 1.86 -6.02 -10.08
C ALA A 36 1.72 -5.81 -11.61
N VAL A 37 0.50 -5.86 -12.15
CA VAL A 37 0.24 -5.61 -13.58
C VAL A 37 0.44 -4.12 -13.93
N VAL A 38 -0.06 -3.22 -13.09
CA VAL A 38 0.12 -1.78 -13.26
C VAL A 38 1.61 -1.43 -13.22
N ASP A 39 2.34 -1.96 -12.24
CA ASP A 39 3.77 -1.75 -12.06
C ASP A 39 4.59 -2.33 -13.20
N PHE A 40 4.30 -3.56 -13.62
CA PHE A 40 4.96 -4.17 -14.78
C PHE A 40 4.80 -3.30 -16.03
N THR A 41 3.61 -2.71 -16.22
CA THR A 41 3.34 -1.85 -17.37
C THR A 41 4.04 -0.50 -17.25
N ALA A 42 3.87 0.20 -16.13
CA ALA A 42 4.41 1.54 -15.92
C ALA A 42 5.95 1.54 -15.83
N ILE A 43 6.50 0.61 -15.05
CA ILE A 43 7.94 0.52 -14.84
C ILE A 43 8.61 -0.21 -16.00
N GLY A 44 7.99 -1.26 -16.54
CA GLY A 44 8.49 -1.93 -17.76
C GLY A 44 8.60 -0.95 -18.92
N LEU A 45 7.56 -0.15 -19.18
CA LEU A 45 7.59 0.89 -20.21
C LEU A 45 8.70 1.91 -19.96
N SER A 46 8.84 2.38 -18.71
CA SER A 46 9.91 3.32 -18.35
C SER A 46 11.31 2.74 -18.55
N SER A 47 11.48 1.43 -18.31
CA SER A 47 12.73 0.72 -18.56
C SER A 47 13.00 0.52 -20.06
N TRP A 48 11.97 0.20 -20.85
CA TRP A 48 12.10 0.06 -22.32
C TRP A 48 12.44 1.39 -23.00
N LEU A 49 11.97 2.50 -22.44
CA LEU A 49 12.31 3.85 -22.90
C LEU A 49 13.66 4.35 -22.37
N GLY A 50 14.37 3.56 -21.55
CA GLY A 50 15.66 3.95 -20.95
C GLY A 50 15.55 5.07 -19.93
N VAL A 51 14.34 5.36 -19.42
CA VAL A 51 14.07 6.45 -18.47
C VAL A 51 14.32 6.00 -17.03
N LEU A 52 14.09 4.71 -16.74
CA LEU A 52 14.25 4.14 -15.40
C LEU A 52 14.99 2.81 -15.43
N GLU A 53 16.13 2.77 -14.76
CA GLU A 53 16.84 1.54 -14.44
C GLU A 53 16.78 1.25 -12.95
N PHE A 54 16.48 0.00 -12.61
CA PHE A 54 16.51 -0.48 -11.24
C PHE A 54 17.94 -0.68 -10.74
N PHE A 55 18.12 -0.57 -9.42
CA PHE A 55 19.43 -0.59 -8.76
C PHE A 55 20.37 -1.72 -9.24
N GLY A 56 21.46 -1.33 -9.89
CA GLY A 56 22.54 -2.20 -10.32
C GLY A 56 22.08 -3.35 -11.22
N HIS A 57 22.45 -4.58 -10.86
CA HIS A 57 22.06 -5.79 -11.57
C HIS A 57 21.07 -6.61 -10.72
N PRO A 58 19.75 -6.33 -10.81
CA PRO A 58 18.76 -7.01 -10.00
C PRO A 58 18.46 -8.42 -10.51
N PRO A 59 18.22 -9.39 -9.60
CA PRO A 59 17.74 -10.72 -9.97
C PRO A 59 16.30 -10.66 -10.46
N MET A 60 15.83 -11.74 -11.12
CA MET A 60 14.43 -11.94 -11.49
C MET A 60 13.84 -10.81 -12.35
N LYS A 61 14.63 -10.26 -13.28
CA LYS A 61 14.17 -9.25 -14.22
C LYS A 61 13.45 -9.90 -15.39
N ILE A 62 12.15 -9.61 -15.56
CA ILE A 62 11.37 -10.00 -16.75
C ILE A 62 11.05 -8.71 -17.50
N ALA A 63 11.47 -8.62 -18.77
CA ALA A 63 11.23 -7.46 -19.63
C ALA A 63 11.56 -6.12 -18.93
N GLY A 64 12.69 -6.02 -18.24
CA GLY A 64 13.09 -4.78 -17.54
C GLY A 64 12.50 -4.61 -16.14
N PHE A 65 11.45 -5.35 -15.79
CA PHE A 65 10.81 -5.26 -14.48
C PHE A 65 11.30 -6.36 -13.50
N PRO A 66 11.78 -6.00 -12.30
CA PRO A 66 12.14 -6.96 -11.25
C PRO A 66 10.90 -7.47 -10.52
N ILE A 67 10.62 -8.77 -10.62
CA ILE A 67 9.40 -9.38 -10.02
C ILE A 67 9.31 -9.15 -8.51
N TRP A 68 10.44 -9.17 -7.81
CA TRP A 68 10.46 -8.98 -6.36
C TRP A 68 9.99 -7.58 -5.93
N TRP A 69 10.06 -6.58 -6.82
CA TRP A 69 9.56 -5.24 -6.55
C TRP A 69 8.04 -5.21 -6.44
N ALA A 70 7.32 -5.96 -7.29
CA ALA A 70 5.87 -6.09 -7.21
C ALA A 70 5.39 -6.58 -5.83
N ALA A 71 6.17 -7.41 -5.15
CA ALA A 71 5.83 -7.87 -3.81
C ALA A 71 5.97 -6.74 -2.77
N ILE A 72 6.97 -5.87 -2.90
CA ILE A 72 7.13 -4.71 -2.01
C ILE A 72 5.99 -3.72 -2.27
N ASP A 73 5.68 -3.45 -3.54
CA ASP A 73 4.64 -2.51 -3.95
C ASP A 73 3.23 -2.98 -3.54
N ALA A 74 2.96 -4.28 -3.63
CA ALA A 74 1.71 -4.85 -3.12
C ALA A 74 1.52 -4.59 -1.62
N LEU A 75 2.58 -4.66 -0.82
CA LEU A 75 2.51 -4.35 0.61
C LEU A 75 2.34 -2.85 0.85
N ASP A 76 3.01 -2.00 0.08
CA ASP A 76 2.84 -0.53 0.12
C ASP A 76 1.36 -0.17 -0.04
N VAL A 77 0.73 -0.63 -1.12
CA VAL A 77 -0.70 -0.34 -1.41
C VAL A 77 -1.65 -0.83 -0.32
N VAL A 78 -1.38 -1.97 0.32
CA VAL A 78 -2.22 -2.41 1.44
C VAL A 78 -1.97 -1.55 2.69
N LEU A 79 -0.72 -1.19 2.97
CA LEU A 79 -0.37 -0.36 4.12
C LEU A 79 -0.91 1.06 3.99
N GLY A 80 -0.78 1.70 2.83
CA GLY A 80 -1.32 3.04 2.66
C GLY A 80 -2.85 3.06 2.67
N GLY A 81 -3.51 2.01 2.18
CA GLY A 81 -4.97 1.88 2.25
C GLY A 81 -5.43 1.78 3.70
N LEU A 82 -4.71 0.98 4.50
CA LEU A 82 -4.92 0.92 5.95
C LEU A 82 -4.68 2.27 6.63
N ILE A 83 -3.61 2.98 6.29
CA ILE A 83 -3.31 4.30 6.86
C ILE A 83 -4.43 5.29 6.53
N VAL A 84 -4.91 5.33 5.27
CA VAL A 84 -6.05 6.17 4.87
C VAL A 84 -7.29 5.78 5.65
N TYR A 85 -7.63 4.49 5.69
CA TYR A 85 -8.81 3.98 6.42
C TYR A 85 -8.81 4.40 7.90
N LEU A 86 -7.66 4.36 8.57
CA LEU A 86 -7.54 4.76 9.97
C LEU A 86 -7.63 6.28 10.19
N LEU A 87 -7.25 7.07 9.19
CA LEU A 87 -7.14 8.53 9.31
C LEU A 87 -8.33 9.28 8.71
N ILE A 88 -9.08 8.69 7.77
CA ILE A 88 -10.14 9.37 7.01
C ILE A 88 -11.27 9.88 7.89
N SER A 89 -11.61 9.16 8.97
CA SER A 89 -12.62 9.59 9.94
C SER A 89 -12.08 10.60 10.97
N ARG A 90 -10.75 10.71 11.11
CA ARG A 90 -10.08 11.54 12.12
C ARG A 90 -9.60 12.89 11.59
N LEU A 91 -9.25 12.97 10.30
CA LEU A 91 -8.77 14.18 9.66
C LEU A 91 -9.94 14.93 9.00
N ARG A 92 -10.09 16.22 9.33
CA ARG A 92 -11.13 17.11 8.78
C ARG A 92 -10.54 18.45 8.34
N GLY A 93 -11.17 19.09 7.34
CA GLY A 93 -10.72 20.38 6.82
C GLY A 93 -9.30 20.33 6.27
N TRP A 94 -8.48 21.35 6.52
CA TRP A 94 -7.10 21.44 6.03
C TRP A 94 -6.17 20.32 6.48
N SER A 95 -6.51 19.59 7.56
CA SER A 95 -5.72 18.45 8.01
C SER A 95 -5.75 17.27 7.03
N THR A 96 -6.71 17.21 6.11
CA THR A 96 -6.71 16.19 5.04
C THR A 96 -5.54 16.37 4.06
N ALA A 97 -4.89 17.55 4.02
CA ALA A 97 -3.68 17.75 3.23
C ALA A 97 -2.56 16.77 3.61
N TRP A 98 -2.55 16.24 4.83
CA TRP A 98 -1.60 15.21 5.27
C TRP A 98 -1.70 13.90 4.48
N PHE A 99 -2.82 13.63 3.80
CA PHE A 99 -2.95 12.45 2.92
C PHE A 99 -1.92 12.44 1.79
N VAL A 100 -1.37 13.59 1.41
CA VAL A 100 -0.29 13.68 0.40
C VAL A 100 0.98 12.92 0.82
N LEU A 101 1.21 12.75 2.13
CA LEU A 101 2.39 12.05 2.64
C LEU A 101 2.19 10.54 2.77
N VAL A 102 0.94 10.05 2.71
CA VAL A 102 0.64 8.63 2.93
C VAL A 102 1.40 7.72 1.97
N PRO A 103 1.46 7.99 0.65
CA PRO A 103 2.24 7.16 -0.25
C PRO A 103 3.73 7.07 0.13
N SER A 104 4.34 8.18 0.56
CA SER A 104 5.76 8.18 0.96
C SER A 104 5.99 7.40 2.26
N ILE A 105 5.07 7.52 3.22
CA ILE A 105 5.14 6.79 4.49
C ILE A 105 4.94 5.29 4.23
N ALA A 106 3.95 4.92 3.44
CA ALA A 106 3.62 3.53 3.13
C ALA A 106 4.74 2.85 2.32
N LEU A 107 5.28 3.51 1.29
CA LEU A 107 6.41 3.01 0.53
C LEU A 107 7.66 2.85 1.40
N GLY A 108 7.95 3.84 2.24
CA GLY A 108 9.07 3.79 3.19
C GLY A 108 8.92 2.64 4.18
N ALA A 109 7.71 2.43 4.71
CA ALA A 109 7.41 1.32 5.62
C ALA A 109 7.54 -0.04 4.91
N ALA A 110 6.92 -0.23 3.74
CA ALA A 110 7.02 -1.47 2.98
C ALA A 110 8.47 -1.79 2.60
N SER A 111 9.20 -0.80 2.06
CA SER A 111 10.62 -0.95 1.72
C SER A 111 11.47 -1.30 2.95
N GLY A 112 11.18 -0.71 4.11
CA GLY A 112 11.87 -1.00 5.36
C GLY A 112 11.57 -2.39 5.92
N ILE A 113 10.30 -2.82 5.89
CA ILE A 113 9.87 -4.10 6.48
C ILE A 113 10.32 -5.28 5.62
N VAL A 114 10.12 -5.21 4.30
CA VAL A 114 10.30 -6.36 3.39
C VAL A 114 11.35 -6.14 2.31
N GLY A 115 11.76 -4.90 2.06
CA GLY A 115 12.77 -4.56 1.05
C GLY A 115 14.22 -4.64 1.53
N TRP A 116 14.47 -4.63 2.84
CA TRP A 116 15.83 -4.70 3.41
C TRP A 116 16.64 -5.96 3.01
N PRO A 117 16.05 -7.17 2.87
CA PRO A 117 16.81 -8.36 2.50
C PRO A 117 17.41 -8.25 1.10
N ILE A 118 16.66 -7.73 0.12
CA ILE A 118 17.13 -7.56 -1.26
C ILE A 118 17.95 -6.29 -1.46
N SER A 119 17.69 -5.21 -0.71
CA SER A 119 18.52 -4.00 -0.81
C SER A 119 19.95 -4.25 -0.35
N THR A 120 20.17 -5.11 0.65
CA THR A 120 21.51 -5.47 1.16
C THR A 120 22.45 -6.00 0.06
N PRO A 121 22.12 -7.10 -0.67
CA PRO A 121 22.98 -7.62 -1.73
C PRO A 121 22.95 -6.79 -3.01
N LEU A 122 21.97 -5.91 -3.22
CA LEU A 122 21.98 -4.99 -4.37
C LEU A 122 22.98 -3.85 -4.17
N ASN A 123 23.17 -3.41 -2.92
CA ASN A 123 24.14 -2.37 -2.55
C ASN A 123 25.48 -2.96 -2.08
N SER A 124 25.67 -4.27 -2.22
CA SER A 124 26.91 -4.97 -1.88
C SER A 124 27.42 -5.74 -3.10
N GLU A 125 28.70 -6.10 -3.12
CA GLU A 125 29.29 -6.93 -4.19
C GLU A 125 28.96 -8.43 -4.04
N TRP A 126 27.73 -8.75 -3.66
CA TRP A 126 27.30 -10.13 -3.47
C TRP A 126 27.03 -10.80 -4.82
N GLY A 127 27.37 -12.08 -4.92
CA GLY A 127 27.10 -12.88 -6.11
C GLY A 127 25.62 -13.05 -6.42
N MET A 128 25.29 -13.39 -7.68
CA MET A 128 23.90 -13.57 -8.10
C MET A 128 23.08 -14.58 -7.27
N PRO A 129 23.62 -15.74 -6.85
CA PRO A 129 22.84 -16.67 -6.03
C PRO A 129 22.32 -16.03 -4.74
N ALA A 130 23.14 -15.22 -4.08
CA ALA A 130 22.74 -14.53 -2.85
C ALA A 130 21.66 -13.47 -3.13
N LYS A 131 21.75 -12.74 -4.25
CA LYS A 131 20.71 -11.81 -4.71
C LYS A 131 19.38 -12.53 -4.93
N TYR A 132 19.37 -13.70 -5.57
CA TYR A 132 18.15 -14.50 -5.76
C TYR A 132 17.53 -14.96 -4.44
N LEU A 133 18.35 -15.44 -3.49
CA LEU A 133 17.87 -15.86 -2.17
C LEU A 133 17.25 -14.70 -1.39
N CYS A 134 17.91 -13.54 -1.39
CA CYS A 134 17.40 -12.34 -0.77
C CYS A 134 16.12 -11.81 -1.43
N ALA A 135 16.01 -11.91 -2.77
CA ALA A 135 14.80 -11.55 -3.48
C ALA A 135 13.62 -12.46 -3.09
N LEU A 136 13.85 -13.78 -3.00
CA LEU A 136 12.86 -14.73 -2.50
C LEU A 136 12.47 -14.42 -1.05
N ALA A 137 13.44 -14.08 -0.20
CA ALA A 137 13.19 -13.71 1.19
C ALA A 137 12.29 -12.46 1.29
N SER A 138 12.55 -11.43 0.49
CA SER A 138 11.71 -10.23 0.40
C SER A 138 10.28 -10.55 -0.06
N ILE A 139 10.13 -11.38 -1.09
CA ILE A 139 8.81 -11.83 -1.57
C ILE A 139 8.08 -12.60 -0.45
N ALA A 140 8.76 -13.55 0.20
CA ALA A 140 8.18 -14.36 1.26
C ALA A 140 7.74 -13.51 2.46
N LEU A 141 8.55 -12.52 2.86
CA LEU A 141 8.21 -11.58 3.91
C LEU A 141 7.00 -10.72 3.54
N SER A 142 6.95 -10.19 2.32
CA SER A 142 5.78 -9.46 1.84
C SER A 142 4.50 -10.31 1.90
N LEU A 143 4.55 -11.53 1.38
CA LEU A 143 3.40 -12.43 1.42
C LEU A 143 2.99 -12.79 2.85
N ALA A 144 3.95 -12.95 3.77
CA ALA A 144 3.67 -13.17 5.19
C ALA A 144 2.99 -11.95 5.84
N CYS A 145 3.47 -10.74 5.54
CA CYS A 145 2.85 -9.49 6.00
C CYS A 145 1.44 -9.32 5.45
N LEU A 146 1.24 -9.53 4.15
CA LEU A 146 -0.08 -9.48 3.51
C LEU A 146 -1.03 -10.54 4.10
N HIS A 147 -0.52 -11.74 4.35
CA HIS A 147 -1.30 -12.79 5.00
C HIS A 147 -1.73 -12.38 6.42
N PHE A 148 -0.82 -11.84 7.21
CA PHE A 148 -1.12 -11.35 8.55
C PHE A 148 -2.13 -10.19 8.51
N LEU A 149 -1.93 -9.21 7.65
CA LEU A 149 -2.83 -8.07 7.46
C LEU A 149 -4.22 -8.53 7.02
N SER A 150 -4.34 -9.48 6.09
CA SER A 150 -5.66 -10.01 5.68
C SER A 150 -6.46 -10.64 6.82
N ARG A 151 -5.81 -11.05 7.91
CA ARG A 151 -6.46 -11.59 9.11
C ARG A 151 -6.67 -10.54 10.20
N ALA A 152 -5.80 -9.54 10.29
CA ALA A 152 -5.90 -8.47 11.27
C ALA A 152 -6.90 -7.39 10.85
N LEU A 153 -6.97 -7.06 9.55
CA LEU A 153 -7.77 -5.98 9.00
C LEU A 153 -9.26 -6.05 9.37
N PRO A 154 -9.96 -7.21 9.30
CA PRO A 154 -11.37 -7.28 9.70
C PRO A 154 -11.60 -6.85 11.16
N LYS A 155 -10.71 -7.24 12.08
CA LYS A 155 -10.80 -6.86 13.49
C LYS A 155 -10.53 -5.37 13.70
N VAL A 156 -9.57 -4.83 12.96
CA VAL A 156 -9.29 -3.38 12.99
C VAL A 156 -10.51 -2.61 12.49
N ALA A 157 -11.16 -3.06 11.40
CA ALA A 157 -12.36 -2.44 10.87
C ALA A 157 -13.52 -2.45 11.89
N GLU A 158 -13.73 -3.57 12.59
CA GLU A 158 -14.73 -3.65 13.68
C GLU A 158 -14.47 -2.62 14.78
N THR A 159 -13.23 -2.55 15.30
CA THR A 159 -12.89 -1.59 16.38
C THR A 159 -12.99 -0.13 15.96
N VAL A 160 -12.65 0.17 14.70
CA VAL A 160 -12.80 1.53 14.14
C VAL A 160 -14.27 1.89 13.95
N GLY A 161 -15.10 0.93 13.50
CA GLY A 161 -16.55 1.09 13.37
C GLY A 161 -17.25 1.30 14.72
N GLU A 162 -16.89 0.53 15.75
CA GLU A 162 -17.40 0.70 17.11
C GLU A 162 -16.97 2.04 17.72
N GLY A 163 -15.72 2.47 17.48
CA GLY A 163 -15.20 3.76 17.92
C GLY A 163 -15.91 4.96 17.27
N ALA A 164 -16.37 4.82 16.02
CA ALA A 164 -17.17 5.83 15.33
C ALA A 164 -18.63 5.87 15.80
N GLY A 165 -19.15 4.76 16.36
CA GLY A 165 -20.51 4.64 16.90
C GLY A 165 -20.66 5.00 18.39
N GLY A 166 -19.55 5.29 19.09
CA GLY A 166 -19.57 5.73 20.49
C GLY A 166 -20.28 7.09 20.67
N PRO A 167 -20.73 7.43 21.90
CA PRO A 167 -21.57 8.61 22.18
C PRO A 167 -20.98 9.97 21.78
N ALA A 168 -19.71 10.03 21.36
CA ALA A 168 -19.07 11.23 20.79
C ALA A 168 -19.36 11.43 19.28
N GLY A 169 -19.81 10.40 18.56
CA GLY A 169 -20.20 10.46 17.14
C GLY A 169 -21.65 10.91 16.91
N ARG A 170 -22.49 10.87 17.93
CA ARG A 170 -23.83 11.45 17.90
C ARG A 170 -23.74 12.92 18.32
N ALA A 171 -23.21 13.76 17.43
CA ALA A 171 -23.52 15.19 17.53
C ALA A 171 -25.05 15.30 17.53
N PRO A 172 -25.69 15.88 18.56
CA PRO A 172 -27.09 16.22 18.46
C PRO A 172 -27.17 17.24 17.33
N VAL A 173 -27.82 16.88 16.23
CA VAL A 173 -28.42 17.87 15.35
C VAL A 173 -29.53 18.49 16.18
N ALA A 174 -29.13 19.42 17.05
CA ALA A 174 -30.03 20.30 17.76
C ALA A 174 -30.64 21.20 16.68
N ASP A 175 -31.85 20.81 16.27
CA ASP A 175 -33.01 21.69 16.17
C ASP A 175 -32.63 23.18 16.00
N LEU A 176 -32.34 23.57 14.77
CA LEU A 176 -32.10 24.98 14.39
C LEU A 176 -33.36 25.65 13.80
N ASP A 177 -34.53 25.02 13.91
CA ASP A 177 -35.79 25.58 13.40
C ASP A 177 -36.65 26.28 14.48
N ALA A 178 -36.13 26.49 15.70
CA ALA A 178 -36.89 27.07 16.81
C ALA A 178 -36.46 28.48 17.28
N VAL A 179 -35.59 29.19 16.55
CA VAL A 179 -35.28 30.61 16.86
C VAL A 179 -35.22 31.42 15.57
N GLY A 180 -36.39 31.88 15.14
CA GLY A 180 -36.55 32.76 13.99
C GLY A 180 -37.99 33.21 13.84
N SER A 181 -38.40 34.11 14.73
CA SER A 181 -39.44 35.15 14.61
C SER A 181 -40.74 34.84 13.85
#